data_AF-A0A951T2M3-F1
#
_entry.id   AF-A0A951T2M3-F1
#
_cell.length_a   1.000
_cell.length_b   1.000
_cell.length_c   1.000
_cell.angle_alpha   90.00
_cell.angle_beta   90.00
_cell.angle_gamma   90.00
#
_symmetry.space_group_name_H-M   'P 1'
#
loop_
_entity.id
_entity.type
_entity.pdbx_description
1 polymer ?
#
loop_
_entity_poly.entity_id
_entity_poly.type
_entity_poly.pdbx_seq_one_letter_code
_entity_poly.pdbx_strand_id
1 'polypeptide(L)'
;MPATHPPEGARTLFEHLCALPQERVLLQDEAGLLAAGELVALLRARSAGEGANLPSLVTLHALAPRELILRLAAADGRAARILLVPAGIDADQAGRLAAAAAVLPATAGATQWLLATSGTTGDAKLVAHTLQSLSAALRTDLASGAAYRWGLLYDPCRFAGLQVLLQALLGGSVLVCSAGEDFVARVGAFVAARVNALSATPTLWRKLLIDGRILACPLHRITLGGEIADQRLLDALSHAFPHAKLRHIYASTEAGVGFSVGDGRAGFPRAYLERGVGAVRLRVDEAGHLWIRPAVAPVVTTASVDDGGYLDTQDLVRIEGERVFFLGRAGGAINVGGNKVHPETVEAVLRAFEGVTEARVGGRQNPFTGQVVVAEVAIGGCGRKDSREDGRDDALLRALYDHCRAHLPPWQVPARIELVAAIEPAAGGKLRRLEDRT
;
A
#
# COMPACT_ATOMS: atom_id res chain seq x y z
N MET A 1 -3.08 18.33 19.73
CA MET A 1 -2.08 19.36 19.38
C MET A 1 -2.07 19.48 17.87
N PRO A 2 -2.26 20.68 17.32
CA PRO A 2 -2.24 20.88 15.88
C PRO A 2 -0.86 20.46 15.35
N ALA A 3 -0.86 19.78 14.20
CA ALA A 3 0.37 19.45 13.50
C ALA A 3 1.07 20.78 13.16
N THR A 4 2.22 21.02 13.78
CA THR A 4 3.15 22.03 13.32
C THR A 4 3.54 21.62 11.90
N HIS A 5 3.14 22.44 10.94
CA HIS A 5 3.61 22.32 9.55
C HIS A 5 5.14 22.19 9.53
N PRO A 6 5.72 21.49 8.54
CA PRO A 6 7.17 21.52 8.35
C PRO A 6 7.63 22.99 8.28
N PRO A 7 8.81 23.32 8.82
CA PRO A 7 9.31 24.68 8.80
C PRO A 7 9.32 25.20 7.35
N GLU A 8 8.82 26.42 7.14
CA GLU A 8 9.00 27.14 5.88
C GLU A 8 10.50 27.13 5.52
N GLY A 9 10.88 26.44 4.45
CA GLY A 9 12.28 26.44 4.01
C GLY A 9 12.66 25.37 2.99
N ALA A 10 12.52 24.08 3.34
CA ALA A 10 12.93 23.00 2.43
C ALA A 10 11.84 22.72 1.39
N ARG A 11 12.11 23.06 0.13
CA ARG A 11 11.24 22.80 -1.02
C ARG A 11 11.48 21.41 -1.62
N THR A 12 12.59 20.76 -1.25
CA THR A 12 13.00 19.44 -1.75
C THR A 12 13.51 18.52 -0.63
N LEU A 13 13.53 17.21 -0.90
CA LEU A 13 14.10 16.21 0.01
C LEU A 13 15.61 16.44 0.21
N PHE A 14 16.35 16.86 -0.81
CA PHE A 14 17.77 17.14 -0.70
C PHE A 14 18.06 18.32 0.25
N GLU A 15 17.31 19.40 0.12
CA GLU A 15 17.42 20.57 1.01
C GLU A 15 17.11 20.18 2.46
N HIS A 16 16.08 19.35 2.67
CA HIS A 16 15.77 18.82 4.00
C HIS A 16 16.94 18.03 4.59
N LEU A 17 17.53 17.11 3.81
CA LEU A 17 18.69 16.32 4.26
C LEU A 17 19.90 17.19 4.59
N CYS A 18 20.13 18.27 3.84
CA CYS A 18 21.21 19.23 4.11
C CYS A 18 20.97 20.05 5.40
N ALA A 19 19.71 20.29 5.77
CA ALA A 19 19.34 21.06 6.95
C ALA A 19 19.41 20.25 8.26
N LEU A 20 19.52 18.92 8.19
CA LEU A 20 19.64 18.07 9.37
C LEU A 20 21.01 18.20 10.04
N PRO A 21 21.11 17.95 11.37
CA PRO A 21 22.40 17.78 12.04
C PRO A 21 23.22 16.69 11.34
N GLN A 22 24.46 16.96 10.98
CA GLN A 22 25.21 16.09 10.05
C GLN A 22 25.57 14.73 10.68
N GLU A 23 25.69 14.68 12.00
CA GLU A 23 25.88 13.49 12.82
C GLU A 23 24.61 12.68 13.06
N ARG A 24 23.44 13.19 12.64
CA ARG A 24 22.16 12.50 12.77
C ARG A 24 22.18 11.22 11.95
N VAL A 25 22.14 10.06 12.62
CA VAL A 25 21.92 8.77 11.96
C VAL A 25 20.49 8.72 11.40
N LEU A 26 20.37 8.44 10.10
CA LEU A 26 19.09 8.37 9.39
C LEU A 26 18.78 6.99 8.81
N LEU A 27 19.81 6.19 8.53
CA LEU A 27 19.64 4.88 7.92
C LEU A 27 20.49 3.85 8.66
N GLN A 28 19.95 2.65 8.79
CA GLN A 28 20.67 1.45 9.15
C GLN A 28 20.31 0.36 8.17
N ASP A 29 21.30 -0.25 7.52
CA ASP A 29 21.15 -1.44 6.69
C ASP A 29 22.35 -2.39 6.88
N GLU A 30 22.52 -3.37 6.00
CA GLU A 30 23.60 -4.35 6.07
C GLU A 30 25.01 -3.74 6.02
N ALA A 31 25.18 -2.57 5.40
CA ALA A 31 26.46 -1.87 5.34
C ALA A 31 26.72 -0.98 6.57
N GLY A 32 25.78 -0.95 7.53
CA GLY A 32 25.93 -0.25 8.80
C GLY A 32 25.04 0.97 8.95
N LEU A 33 25.44 1.88 9.83
CA LEU A 33 24.75 3.15 10.09
C LEU A 33 25.21 4.19 9.08
N LEU A 34 24.29 5.06 8.66
CA LEU A 34 24.58 6.18 7.77
C LEU A 34 23.98 7.47 8.32
N ALA A 35 24.83 8.46 8.55
CA ALA A 35 24.45 9.77 9.02
C ALA A 35 24.00 10.69 7.87
N ALA A 36 23.29 11.77 8.23
CA ALA A 36 22.81 12.77 7.28
C ALA A 36 23.95 13.36 6.43
N GLY A 37 25.10 13.67 7.05
CA GLY A 37 26.25 14.22 6.32
C GLY A 37 26.86 13.24 5.32
N GLU A 38 26.88 11.95 5.65
CA GLU A 38 27.36 10.91 4.72
C GLU A 38 26.41 10.74 3.53
N LEU A 39 25.09 10.75 3.78
CA LEU A 39 24.08 10.76 2.72
C LEU A 39 24.23 11.98 1.80
N VAL A 40 24.41 13.18 2.37
CA VAL A 40 24.60 14.42 1.61
C VAL A 40 25.89 14.37 0.79
N ALA A 41 26.98 13.81 1.34
CA ALA A 41 28.23 13.64 0.60
C ALA A 41 28.06 12.71 -0.60
N LEU A 42 27.38 11.56 -0.42
CA LEU A 42 27.06 10.63 -1.51
C LEU A 42 26.20 11.29 -2.61
N LEU A 43 25.19 12.08 -2.21
CA LEU A 43 24.33 12.83 -3.13
C LEU A 43 25.10 13.86 -3.96
N ARG A 44 26.01 14.60 -3.33
CA ARG A 44 26.86 15.58 -4.02
C ARG A 44 27.83 14.91 -4.99
N ALA A 45 28.47 13.82 -4.57
CA ALA A 45 29.38 13.05 -5.42
C ALA A 45 28.66 12.52 -6.68
N ARG A 46 27.43 12.02 -6.52
CA ARG A 46 26.60 11.55 -7.64
C ARG A 46 26.20 12.69 -8.58
N SER A 47 25.75 13.81 -8.03
CA SER A 47 25.34 14.98 -8.81
C SER A 47 26.48 15.57 -9.65
N ALA A 48 27.73 15.43 -9.19
CA ALA A 48 28.90 15.83 -9.96
C ALA A 48 29.18 14.91 -11.17
N GLY A 49 28.77 13.64 -11.11
CA GLY A 49 28.97 12.66 -12.18
C GLY A 49 27.82 12.57 -13.20
N GLU A 50 26.58 12.86 -12.80
CA GLU A 50 25.38 12.71 -13.66
C GLU A 50 25.11 13.90 -14.61
N GLY A 51 25.95 14.93 -14.59
CA GLY A 51 25.74 16.16 -15.38
C GLY A 51 24.60 17.04 -14.82
N ALA A 52 24.53 18.30 -15.29
CA ALA A 52 23.58 19.28 -14.77
C ALA A 52 22.11 18.96 -15.12
N ASN A 53 21.85 18.29 -16.25
CA ASN A 53 20.51 18.04 -16.77
C ASN A 53 20.04 16.60 -16.50
N LEU A 54 19.10 16.44 -15.57
CA LEU A 54 18.31 15.23 -15.46
C LEU A 54 17.20 15.21 -16.54
N PRO A 55 16.76 14.01 -16.98
CA PRO A 55 15.58 13.92 -17.82
C PRO A 55 14.34 14.45 -17.07
N SER A 56 13.36 14.96 -17.84
CA SER A 56 12.09 15.46 -17.28
C SER A 56 11.34 14.38 -16.48
N LEU A 57 11.42 13.12 -16.92
CA LEU A 57 10.91 11.94 -16.22
C LEU A 57 12.08 11.07 -15.76
N VAL A 58 12.18 10.83 -14.46
CA VAL A 58 13.11 9.87 -13.85
C VAL A 58 12.32 8.65 -13.38
N THR A 59 12.65 7.46 -13.88
CA THR A 59 12.02 6.21 -13.45
C THR A 59 12.91 5.51 -12.42
N LEU A 60 12.34 5.24 -11.24
CA LEU A 60 12.99 4.53 -10.15
C LEU A 60 12.30 3.19 -9.94
N HIS A 61 13.01 2.11 -10.24
CA HIS A 61 12.56 0.76 -9.96
C HIS A 61 12.70 0.44 -8.46
N ALA A 62 12.16 -0.70 -8.03
CA ALA A 62 12.40 -1.22 -6.70
C ALA A 62 13.90 -1.44 -6.49
N LEU A 63 14.51 -0.46 -5.83
CA LEU A 63 15.93 -0.41 -5.49
C LEU A 63 16.08 -0.75 -4.01
N ALA A 64 17.29 -1.12 -3.62
CA ALA A 64 17.63 -1.16 -2.19
C ALA A 64 17.27 0.19 -1.55
N PRO A 65 16.68 0.21 -0.33
CA PRO A 65 16.16 1.45 0.26
C PRO A 65 17.17 2.59 0.31
N ARG A 66 18.45 2.29 0.60
CA ARG A 66 19.56 3.27 0.52
C ARG A 66 19.64 3.96 -0.84
N GLU A 67 19.66 3.16 -1.91
CA GLU A 67 19.79 3.64 -3.28
C GLU A 67 18.54 4.40 -3.73
N LEU A 68 17.36 3.96 -3.32
CA LEU A 68 16.11 4.67 -3.57
C LEU A 68 16.12 6.07 -2.92
N ILE A 69 16.54 6.18 -1.66
CA ILE A 69 16.64 7.46 -0.94
C ILE A 69 17.59 8.41 -1.68
N LEU A 70 18.77 7.91 -2.08
CA LEU A 70 19.75 8.69 -2.82
C LEU A 70 19.19 9.20 -4.16
N ARG A 71 18.53 8.34 -4.94
CA ARG A 71 17.95 8.75 -6.22
C ARG A 71 16.74 9.67 -6.08
N LEU A 72 15.88 9.43 -5.10
CA LEU A 72 14.75 10.31 -4.79
C LEU A 72 15.24 11.72 -4.45
N ALA A 73 16.18 11.84 -3.51
CA ALA A 73 16.71 13.14 -3.12
C ALA A 73 17.47 13.83 -4.26
N ALA A 74 18.18 13.07 -5.10
CA ALA A 74 18.90 13.64 -6.25
C ALA A 74 17.96 14.14 -7.36
N ALA A 75 16.77 13.53 -7.52
CA ALA A 75 15.80 13.89 -8.56
C ALA A 75 14.77 14.94 -8.10
N ASP A 76 14.41 14.97 -6.81
CA ASP A 76 13.42 15.90 -6.28
C ASP A 76 13.90 17.36 -6.37
N GLY A 77 13.10 18.21 -7.03
CA GLY A 77 13.43 19.58 -7.40
C GLY A 77 14.24 19.76 -8.68
N ARG A 78 14.75 18.67 -9.28
CA ARG A 78 15.55 18.69 -10.52
C ARG A 78 14.86 18.01 -11.70
N ALA A 79 14.06 16.99 -11.45
CA ALA A 79 13.19 16.36 -12.43
C ALA A 79 11.78 16.95 -12.34
N ALA A 80 11.05 17.00 -13.47
CA ALA A 80 9.64 17.38 -13.43
C ALA A 80 8.81 16.26 -12.79
N ARG A 81 9.16 14.99 -13.05
CA ARG A 81 8.45 13.81 -12.56
C ARG A 81 9.40 12.70 -12.13
N ILE A 82 9.02 12.00 -11.08
CA ILE A 82 9.65 10.76 -10.62
C ILE A 82 8.60 9.66 -10.66
N LEU A 83 8.81 8.64 -11.49
CA LEU A 83 7.96 7.45 -11.50
C LEU A 83 8.55 6.39 -10.56
N LEU A 84 7.79 6.01 -9.54
CA LEU A 84 8.12 4.92 -8.64
C LEU A 84 7.51 3.62 -9.16
N VAL A 85 8.36 2.66 -9.50
CA VAL A 85 7.96 1.34 -10.00
C VAL A 85 8.20 0.29 -8.89
N PRO A 86 7.13 -0.28 -8.30
CA PRO A 86 7.23 -1.30 -7.26
C PRO A 86 7.91 -2.59 -7.71
N ALA A 87 8.31 -3.41 -6.73
CA ALA A 87 8.81 -4.75 -6.96
C ALA A 87 7.69 -5.65 -7.50
N GLY A 88 8.06 -6.59 -8.38
CA GLY A 88 7.13 -7.50 -9.05
C GLY A 88 6.41 -6.91 -10.27
N ILE A 89 6.88 -5.76 -10.77
CA ILE A 89 6.43 -5.17 -12.04
C ILE A 89 7.43 -5.54 -13.13
N ASP A 90 6.96 -6.17 -14.21
CA ASP A 90 7.80 -6.56 -15.35
C ASP A 90 8.20 -5.36 -16.23
N ALA A 91 9.11 -5.59 -17.17
CA ALA A 91 9.63 -4.53 -18.05
C ALA A 91 8.55 -3.92 -18.95
N ASP A 92 7.59 -4.71 -19.42
CA ASP A 92 6.52 -4.23 -20.30
C ASP A 92 5.52 -3.37 -19.53
N GLN A 93 5.14 -3.81 -18.33
CA GLN A 93 4.33 -3.05 -17.39
C GLN A 93 5.02 -1.74 -17.00
N ALA A 94 6.33 -1.78 -16.71
CA ALA A 94 7.11 -0.59 -16.42
C ALA A 94 7.17 0.37 -17.62
N GLY A 95 7.30 -0.15 -18.84
CA GLY A 95 7.23 0.63 -20.07
C GLY A 95 5.87 1.33 -20.25
N ARG A 96 4.75 0.62 -20.00
CA ARG A 96 3.40 1.20 -20.02
C ARG A 96 3.22 2.29 -18.96
N LEU A 97 3.72 2.07 -17.74
CA LEU A 97 3.72 3.07 -16.68
C LEU A 97 4.53 4.32 -17.07
N ALA A 98 5.70 4.15 -17.67
CA ALA A 98 6.53 5.26 -18.12
C ALA A 98 5.86 6.05 -19.25
N ALA A 99 5.21 5.38 -20.19
CA ALA A 99 4.42 6.02 -21.24
C ALA A 99 3.24 6.82 -20.66
N ALA A 100 2.50 6.25 -19.72
CA ALA A 100 1.41 6.93 -19.02
C ALA A 100 1.92 8.13 -18.21
N ALA A 101 3.08 8.01 -17.56
CA ALA A 101 3.71 9.08 -16.80
C ALA A 101 4.13 10.27 -17.67
N ALA A 102 4.59 10.00 -18.89
CA ALA A 102 5.08 11.02 -19.81
C ALA A 102 3.96 11.97 -20.30
N VAL A 103 2.71 11.48 -20.37
CA VAL A 103 1.55 12.24 -20.87
C VAL A 103 0.76 12.98 -19.77
N LEU A 104 1.08 12.76 -18.49
CA LEU A 104 0.42 13.48 -17.40
C LEU A 104 0.72 14.98 -17.47
N PRO A 105 -0.21 15.87 -17.08
CA PRO A 105 0.03 17.31 -17.07
C PRO A 105 1.20 17.65 -16.15
N ALA A 106 2.16 18.46 -16.64
CA ALA A 106 3.23 19.00 -15.80
C ALA A 106 2.67 20.07 -14.87
N THR A 107 3.15 20.13 -13.63
CA THR A 107 2.84 21.22 -12.70
C THR A 107 4.07 22.08 -12.51
N ALA A 108 3.92 23.39 -12.64
CA ALA A 108 5.02 24.32 -12.42
C ALA A 108 5.39 24.36 -10.93
N GLY A 109 6.69 24.32 -10.63
CA GLY A 109 7.21 24.68 -9.30
C GLY A 109 7.42 23.54 -8.30
N ALA A 110 7.06 22.29 -8.60
CA ALA A 110 7.37 21.13 -7.75
C ALA A 110 7.48 19.83 -8.56
N THR A 111 8.37 18.92 -8.15
CA THR A 111 8.47 17.58 -8.74
C THR A 111 7.24 16.74 -8.41
N GLN A 112 6.68 16.09 -9.43
CA GLN A 112 5.56 15.16 -9.28
C GLN A 112 6.09 13.74 -9.00
N TRP A 113 5.70 13.16 -7.88
CA TRP A 113 6.03 11.79 -7.50
C TRP A 113 4.86 10.90 -7.90
N LEU A 114 5.08 10.06 -8.91
CA LEU A 114 4.06 9.25 -9.55
C LEU A 114 4.05 7.85 -8.95
N LEU A 115 2.88 7.43 -8.50
CA LEU A 115 2.63 6.13 -7.90
C LEU A 115 1.60 5.37 -8.74
N ALA A 116 1.92 4.12 -9.07
CA ALA A 116 0.95 3.21 -9.65
C ALA A 116 -0.10 2.79 -8.61
N THR A 117 -1.37 2.89 -8.97
CA THR A 117 -2.43 2.20 -8.22
C THR A 117 -2.44 0.73 -8.64
N SER A 118 -2.81 -0.17 -7.74
CA SER A 118 -2.66 -1.63 -7.85
C SER A 118 -3.52 -2.33 -8.92
N GLY A 119 -4.00 -1.61 -9.94
CA GLY A 119 -4.58 -2.19 -11.15
C GLY A 119 -3.49 -2.40 -12.21
N THR A 120 -2.74 -3.51 -12.11
CA THR A 120 -1.58 -3.80 -12.99
C THR A 120 -1.95 -4.53 -14.29
N THR A 121 -3.24 -4.76 -14.53
CA THR A 121 -3.78 -5.61 -15.60
C THR A 121 -4.73 -4.89 -16.55
N GLY A 122 -5.06 -3.62 -16.28
CA GLY A 122 -5.66 -2.69 -17.24
C GLY A 122 -4.70 -1.55 -17.58
N ASP A 123 -5.20 -0.48 -18.21
CA ASP A 123 -4.42 0.75 -18.42
C ASP A 123 -3.89 1.27 -17.09
N ALA A 124 -2.56 1.45 -17.02
CA ALA A 124 -1.90 1.71 -15.76
C ALA A 124 -2.29 3.10 -15.20
N LYS A 125 -3.00 3.10 -14.08
CA LYS A 125 -3.52 4.32 -13.44
C LYS A 125 -2.50 4.90 -12.47
N LEU A 126 -2.04 6.11 -12.76
CA LEU A 126 -1.05 6.84 -11.98
C LEU A 126 -1.70 7.94 -11.14
N VAL A 127 -1.24 8.07 -9.90
CA VAL A 127 -1.53 9.21 -9.04
C VAL A 127 -0.25 10.03 -8.91
N ALA A 128 -0.37 11.35 -9.00
CA ALA A 128 0.74 12.27 -8.85
C ALA A 128 0.65 13.03 -7.53
N HIS A 129 1.70 12.96 -6.72
CA HIS A 129 1.85 13.75 -5.50
C HIS A 129 3.01 14.74 -5.63
N THR A 130 3.10 15.67 -4.68
CA THR A 130 4.33 16.44 -4.42
C THR A 130 4.88 16.01 -3.06
N LEU A 131 6.12 16.40 -2.76
CA LEU A 131 6.66 16.21 -1.40
C LEU A 131 5.73 16.82 -0.34
N GLN A 132 5.16 17.99 -0.61
CA GLN A 132 4.20 18.66 0.28
C GLN A 132 2.95 17.81 0.54
N SER A 133 2.33 17.23 -0.50
CA SER A 133 1.13 16.41 -0.29
C SER A 133 1.46 15.06 0.36
N LEU A 134 2.63 14.50 0.10
CA LEU A 134 3.11 13.28 0.78
C LEU A 134 3.48 13.52 2.25
N SER A 135 3.95 14.72 2.60
CA SER A 135 4.40 15.05 3.94
C SER A 135 3.35 15.71 4.83
N ALA A 136 2.18 16.06 4.29
CA ALA A 136 1.16 16.86 4.97
C ALA A 136 0.67 16.25 6.29
N ALA A 137 0.63 14.91 6.39
CA ALA A 137 0.18 14.19 7.59
C ALA A 137 1.34 13.68 8.48
N LEU A 138 2.59 13.90 8.05
CA LEU A 138 3.77 13.37 8.71
C LEU A 138 4.19 14.24 9.91
N ARG A 139 4.82 13.60 10.89
CA ARG A 139 5.43 14.30 12.02
C ARG A 139 6.88 14.62 11.71
N THR A 140 7.23 15.91 11.65
CA THR A 140 8.56 16.40 11.26
C THR A 140 9.37 16.99 12.44
N ASP A 141 8.89 16.84 13.67
CA ASP A 141 9.64 17.26 14.87
C ASP A 141 10.87 16.36 15.09
N LEU A 142 12.06 16.93 14.83
CA LEU A 142 13.33 16.21 14.89
C LEU A 142 13.67 15.71 16.30
N ALA A 143 13.25 16.44 17.34
CA ALA A 143 13.49 16.06 18.72
C ALA A 143 12.72 14.79 19.10
N SER A 144 11.42 14.72 18.77
CA SER A 144 10.63 13.50 18.95
C SER A 144 11.08 12.38 18.02
N GLY A 145 11.41 12.71 16.78
CA GLY A 145 11.79 11.71 15.78
C GLY A 145 13.12 11.03 16.08
N ALA A 146 14.04 11.70 16.77
CA ALA A 146 15.28 11.14 17.31
C ALA A 146 15.10 9.87 18.14
N ALA A 147 13.94 9.75 18.80
CA ALA A 147 13.65 8.63 19.68
C ALA A 147 13.21 7.36 18.93
N TYR A 148 12.96 7.45 17.61
CA TYR A 148 12.40 6.34 16.84
C TYR A 148 13.40 5.68 15.90
N ARG A 149 13.27 4.36 15.81
CA ARG A 149 13.91 3.47 14.84
C ARG A 149 12.79 2.75 14.10
N TRP A 150 12.50 3.18 12.87
CA TRP A 150 11.42 2.68 12.04
C TRP A 150 11.88 1.47 11.23
N GLY A 151 11.25 0.32 11.39
CA GLY A 151 11.46 -0.82 10.50
C GLY A 151 10.71 -0.66 9.18
N LEU A 152 11.39 -0.88 8.04
CA LEU A 152 10.77 -0.84 6.72
C LEU A 152 10.36 -2.23 6.25
N LEU A 153 9.06 -2.53 6.35
CA LEU A 153 8.49 -3.81 5.88
C LEU A 153 7.89 -3.75 4.48
N TYR A 154 7.31 -2.60 4.14
CA TYR A 154 6.68 -2.38 2.84
C TYR A 154 7.72 -2.16 1.76
N ASP A 155 7.30 -2.40 0.52
CA ASP A 155 7.98 -1.88 -0.66
C ASP A 155 7.97 -0.34 -0.63
N PRO A 156 9.13 0.34 -0.60
CA PRO A 156 9.21 1.79 -0.51
C PRO A 156 8.78 2.53 -1.79
N CYS A 157 8.62 1.83 -2.92
CA CYS A 157 8.02 2.38 -4.14
C CYS A 157 6.48 2.33 -4.12
N ARG A 158 5.85 1.70 -3.12
CA ARG A 158 4.40 1.78 -2.88
C ARG A 158 4.09 2.86 -1.85
N PHE A 159 2.87 3.41 -1.90
CA PHE A 159 2.44 4.50 -1.02
C PHE A 159 2.74 4.24 0.46
N ALA A 160 2.39 3.05 0.99
CA ALA A 160 2.62 2.72 2.40
C ALA A 160 4.11 2.70 2.79
N GLY A 161 4.98 2.15 1.95
CA GLY A 161 6.42 2.14 2.20
C GLY A 161 7.05 3.52 2.06
N LEU A 162 6.61 4.28 1.05
CA LEU A 162 7.01 5.67 0.86
C LEU A 162 6.66 6.54 2.08
N GLN A 163 5.49 6.34 2.67
CA GLN A 163 5.07 7.06 3.89
C GLN A 163 5.96 6.72 5.10
N VAL A 164 6.36 5.46 5.28
CA VAL A 164 7.30 5.06 6.35
C VAL A 164 8.67 5.69 6.12
N LEU A 165 9.18 5.63 4.88
CA LEU A 165 10.45 6.22 4.49
C LEU A 165 10.46 7.73 4.76
N LEU A 166 9.46 8.46 4.27
CA LEU A 166 9.35 9.90 4.48
C LEU A 166 9.13 10.26 5.95
N GLN A 167 8.34 9.49 6.70
CA GLN A 167 8.16 9.71 8.15
C GLN A 167 9.49 9.59 8.90
N ALA A 168 10.35 8.64 8.52
CA ALA A 168 11.65 8.49 9.16
C ALA A 168 12.60 9.64 8.77
N LEU A 169 12.77 9.92 7.48
CA LEU A 169 13.70 10.94 7.00
C LEU A 169 13.29 12.35 7.42
N LEU A 170 12.03 12.71 7.24
CA LEU A 170 11.54 14.05 7.57
C LEU A 170 11.42 14.28 9.08
N GLY A 171 11.21 13.20 9.85
CA GLY A 171 11.24 13.24 11.31
C GLY A 171 12.64 13.15 11.92
N GLY A 172 13.70 12.88 11.14
CA GLY A 172 15.04 12.65 11.69
C GLY A 172 15.15 11.38 12.54
N SER A 173 14.32 10.38 12.26
CA SER A 173 14.39 9.03 12.85
C SER A 173 15.38 8.15 12.08
N VAL A 174 15.82 7.06 12.71
CA VAL A 174 16.58 6.02 11.99
C VAL A 174 15.60 5.14 11.22
N LEU A 175 15.77 5.01 9.91
CA LEU A 175 15.11 4.00 9.10
C LEU A 175 15.97 2.73 9.09
N VAL A 176 15.43 1.62 9.59
CA VAL A 176 16.08 0.31 9.59
C VAL A 176 15.56 -0.48 8.40
N CYS A 177 16.46 -0.80 7.49
CA CYS A 177 16.20 -1.46 6.22
C CYS A 177 16.95 -2.80 6.15
N SER A 178 16.44 -3.71 5.31
CA SER A 178 17.21 -4.86 4.85
C SER A 178 17.01 -5.02 3.35
N ALA A 179 18.09 -5.24 2.62
CA ALA A 179 18.11 -5.50 1.18
C ALA A 179 17.52 -6.87 0.82
N GLY A 180 17.49 -7.82 1.76
CA GLY A 180 16.96 -9.17 1.53
C GLY A 180 15.42 -9.22 1.58
N GLU A 181 14.81 -10.02 0.68
CA GLU A 181 13.37 -10.31 0.69
C GLU A 181 12.96 -11.32 1.78
N ASP A 182 13.94 -11.98 2.42
CA ASP A 182 13.66 -12.96 3.46
C ASP A 182 13.05 -12.29 4.70
N PHE A 183 11.81 -12.70 5.00
CA PHE A 183 11.04 -12.16 6.11
C PHE A 183 11.71 -12.44 7.46
N VAL A 184 12.30 -13.63 7.62
CA VAL A 184 12.88 -14.06 8.90
C VAL A 184 14.14 -13.24 9.22
N ALA A 185 15.06 -13.13 8.26
CA ALA A 185 16.26 -12.32 8.35
C ALA A 185 15.91 -10.84 8.60
N ARG A 186 14.90 -10.31 7.89
CA ARG A 186 14.46 -8.92 8.06
C ARG A 186 13.94 -8.65 9.48
N VAL A 187 13.10 -9.53 10.02
CA VAL A 187 12.62 -9.40 11.41
C VAL A 187 13.78 -9.57 12.40
N GLY A 188 14.72 -10.48 12.14
CA GLY A 188 15.95 -10.62 12.92
C GLY A 188 16.79 -9.33 12.95
N ALA A 189 16.94 -8.66 11.81
CA ALA A 189 17.62 -7.38 11.71
C ALA A 189 16.90 -6.29 12.52
N PHE A 190 15.56 -6.28 12.55
CA PHE A 190 14.80 -5.35 13.38
C PHE A 190 15.02 -5.56 14.87
N VAL A 191 15.09 -6.82 15.32
CA VAL A 191 15.41 -7.15 16.71
C VAL A 191 16.82 -6.67 17.05
N ALA A 192 17.82 -7.01 16.23
CA ALA A 192 19.21 -6.60 16.43
C ALA A 192 19.37 -5.07 16.44
N ALA A 193 18.64 -4.36 15.57
CA ALA A 193 18.64 -2.91 15.50
C ALA A 193 17.76 -2.23 16.57
N ARG A 194 17.09 -3.00 17.43
CA ARG A 194 16.13 -2.53 18.44
C ARG A 194 15.07 -1.58 17.86
N VAL A 195 14.48 -1.98 16.73
CA VAL A 195 13.34 -1.26 16.13
C VAL A 195 12.28 -1.02 17.19
N ASN A 196 11.82 0.23 17.30
CA ASN A 196 10.82 0.64 18.28
C ASN A 196 9.59 1.31 17.63
N ALA A 197 9.59 1.46 16.31
CA ALA A 197 8.47 1.92 15.52
C ALA A 197 8.28 1.01 14.30
N LEU A 198 7.07 0.52 14.08
CA LEU A 198 6.79 -0.36 12.95
C LEU A 198 5.40 -0.07 12.36
N SER A 199 5.36 -0.06 11.03
CA SER A 199 4.11 -0.01 10.26
C SER A 199 3.98 -1.28 9.44
N ALA A 200 2.83 -1.94 9.53
CA ALA A 200 2.53 -3.17 8.78
C ALA A 200 1.03 -3.29 8.54
N THR A 201 0.60 -4.00 7.49
CA THR A 201 -0.83 -4.23 7.30
C THR A 201 -1.36 -5.18 8.39
N PRO A 202 -2.68 -5.24 8.63
CA PRO A 202 -3.28 -6.25 9.51
C PRO A 202 -2.75 -7.67 9.27
N THR A 203 -2.66 -8.10 8.02
CA THR A 203 -2.12 -9.41 7.65
C THR A 203 -0.67 -9.59 8.07
N LEU A 204 0.17 -8.60 7.79
CA LEU A 204 1.58 -8.67 8.12
C LEU A 204 1.81 -8.62 9.64
N TRP A 205 0.98 -7.90 10.40
CA TRP A 205 0.99 -7.97 11.87
C TRP A 205 0.63 -9.34 12.40
N ARG A 206 -0.39 -10.01 11.84
CA ARG A 206 -0.70 -11.41 12.21
C ARG A 206 0.49 -12.32 11.93
N LYS A 207 1.14 -12.17 10.78
CA LYS A 207 2.37 -12.92 10.44
C LYS A 207 3.48 -12.68 11.46
N LEU A 208 3.73 -11.43 11.83
CA LEU A 208 4.73 -11.04 12.82
C LEU A 208 4.44 -11.62 14.22
N LEU A 209 3.17 -11.60 14.65
CA LEU A 209 2.76 -12.15 15.94
C LEU A 209 2.90 -13.68 15.99
N ILE A 210 2.55 -14.39 14.91
CA ILE A 210 2.73 -15.84 14.79
C ILE A 210 4.22 -16.21 14.80
N ASP A 211 5.03 -15.45 14.07
CA ASP A 211 6.48 -15.62 14.01
C ASP A 211 7.17 -15.37 15.37
N GLY A 212 6.64 -14.46 16.17
CA GLY A 212 7.02 -14.23 17.57
C GLY A 212 8.33 -13.46 17.79
N ARG A 213 9.27 -13.44 16.82
CA ARG A 213 10.55 -12.71 17.01
C ARG A 213 10.36 -11.22 17.24
N ILE A 214 9.32 -10.64 16.64
CA ILE A 214 9.01 -9.22 16.80
C ILE A 214 8.74 -8.83 18.27
N LEU A 215 8.35 -9.79 19.12
CA LEU A 215 8.09 -9.55 20.54
C LEU A 215 9.36 -9.14 21.31
N ALA A 216 10.55 -9.42 20.76
CA ALA A 216 11.82 -8.96 21.32
C ALA A 216 12.13 -7.48 20.99
N CYS A 217 11.39 -6.85 20.08
CA CYS A 217 11.54 -5.44 19.77
C CYS A 217 10.88 -4.56 20.84
N PRO A 218 11.54 -3.47 21.30
CA PRO A 218 10.96 -2.53 22.25
C PRO A 218 9.99 -1.56 21.56
N LEU A 219 8.91 -2.07 20.96
CA LEU A 219 7.98 -1.24 20.20
C LEU A 219 7.29 -0.20 21.09
N HIS A 220 7.47 1.07 20.74
CA HIS A 220 6.77 2.23 21.33
C HIS A 220 5.70 2.78 20.39
N ARG A 221 5.79 2.48 19.10
CA ARG A 221 4.90 2.97 18.05
C ARG A 221 4.50 1.83 17.12
N ILE A 222 3.21 1.52 17.09
CA ILE A 222 2.64 0.51 16.21
C ILE A 222 1.63 1.20 15.31
N THR A 223 1.82 1.06 14.00
CA THR A 223 0.84 1.51 13.02
C THR A 223 0.39 0.38 12.10
N LEU A 224 -0.86 0.42 11.69
CA LEU A 224 -1.40 -0.50 10.69
C LEU A 224 -2.30 0.23 9.71
N GLY A 225 -2.32 -0.23 8.46
CA GLY A 225 -3.10 0.41 7.40
C GLY A 225 -3.09 -0.43 6.13
N GLY A 226 -3.82 0.01 5.11
CA GLY A 226 -3.94 -0.71 3.83
C GLY A 226 -4.92 -1.89 3.84
N GLU A 227 -5.41 -2.32 5.01
CA GLU A 227 -6.53 -3.27 5.16
C GLU A 227 -7.41 -2.86 6.35
N ILE A 228 -8.58 -3.50 6.45
CA ILE A 228 -9.49 -3.32 7.58
C ILE A 228 -8.84 -3.93 8.83
N ALA A 229 -8.69 -3.11 9.88
CA ALA A 229 -8.27 -3.56 11.20
C ALA A 229 -9.46 -4.12 11.98
N ASP A 230 -9.43 -5.41 12.32
CA ASP A 230 -10.41 -6.02 13.21
C ASP A 230 -10.02 -5.87 14.69
N GLN A 231 -11.00 -6.00 15.58
CA GLN A 231 -10.80 -5.80 17.02
C GLN A 231 -9.84 -6.83 17.62
N ARG A 232 -9.87 -8.09 17.15
CA ARG A 232 -9.04 -9.16 17.71
C ARG A 232 -7.56 -8.87 17.49
N LEU A 233 -7.20 -8.36 16.32
CA LEU A 233 -5.83 -7.96 16.05
C LEU A 233 -5.41 -6.76 16.90
N LEU A 234 -6.28 -5.76 17.06
CA LEU A 234 -5.99 -4.60 17.91
C LEU A 234 -5.74 -5.03 19.36
N ASP A 235 -6.59 -5.89 19.91
CA ASP A 235 -6.46 -6.43 21.26
C ASP A 235 -5.16 -7.24 21.41
N ALA A 236 -4.84 -8.09 20.43
CA ALA A 236 -3.60 -8.88 20.43
C ALA A 236 -2.34 -7.99 20.42
N LEU A 237 -2.33 -6.92 19.61
CA LEU A 237 -1.22 -5.96 19.56
C LEU A 237 -1.11 -5.16 20.87
N SER A 238 -2.24 -4.72 21.43
CA SER A 238 -2.26 -4.01 22.72
C SER A 238 -1.80 -4.91 23.87
N HIS A 239 -2.13 -6.20 23.86
CA HIS A 239 -1.66 -7.16 24.85
C HIS A 239 -0.16 -7.44 24.70
N ALA A 240 0.31 -7.68 23.47
CA ALA A 240 1.71 -7.98 23.19
C ALA A 240 2.64 -6.78 23.47
N PHE A 241 2.16 -5.55 23.26
CA PHE A 241 2.94 -4.32 23.39
C PHE A 241 2.18 -3.25 24.21
N PRO A 242 2.02 -3.44 25.53
CA PRO A 242 1.16 -2.60 26.37
C PRO A 242 1.61 -1.14 26.49
N HIS A 243 2.89 -0.87 26.25
CA HIS A 243 3.45 0.48 26.28
C HIS A 243 3.49 1.14 24.89
N ALA A 244 3.20 0.39 23.82
CA ALA A 244 3.18 0.92 22.48
C ALA A 244 1.92 1.75 22.24
N LYS A 245 2.11 2.91 21.61
CA LYS A 245 0.98 3.67 21.12
C LYS A 245 0.51 3.04 19.79
N LEU A 246 -0.59 2.30 19.84
CA LEU A 246 -1.25 1.65 18.70
C LEU A 246 -2.12 2.64 17.90
N ARG A 247 -1.95 2.68 16.57
CA ARG A 247 -2.80 3.46 15.65
C ARG A 247 -3.12 2.69 14.38
N HIS A 248 -4.39 2.62 13.96
CA HIS A 248 -4.72 2.22 12.59
C HIS A 248 -5.01 3.45 11.72
N ILE A 249 -4.45 3.45 10.52
CA ILE A 249 -4.39 4.57 9.59
C ILE A 249 -5.21 4.20 8.36
N TYR A 250 -6.17 5.07 8.03
CA TYR A 250 -6.86 5.04 6.76
C TYR A 250 -6.10 5.95 5.78
N ALA A 251 -5.63 5.36 4.69
CA ALA A 251 -4.94 6.05 3.62
C ALA A 251 -5.15 5.30 2.30
N SER A 252 -5.11 6.05 1.20
CA SER A 252 -5.09 5.49 -0.15
C SER A 252 -4.03 6.22 -0.97
N THR A 253 -3.59 5.60 -2.06
CA THR A 253 -2.74 6.30 -3.01
C THR A 253 -3.49 7.52 -3.56
N GLU A 254 -4.79 7.37 -3.85
CA GLU A 254 -5.63 8.38 -4.50
C GLU A 254 -5.96 9.61 -3.64
N ALA A 255 -5.93 9.50 -2.31
CA ALA A 255 -6.28 10.60 -1.40
C ALA A 255 -5.14 10.99 -0.45
N GLY A 256 -4.05 10.23 -0.42
CA GLY A 256 -3.01 10.35 0.59
C GLY A 256 -3.45 9.78 1.94
N VAL A 257 -2.83 10.27 3.02
CA VAL A 257 -3.21 9.89 4.39
C VAL A 257 -4.50 10.61 4.78
N GLY A 258 -5.56 9.83 5.00
CA GLY A 258 -6.86 10.35 5.40
C GLY A 258 -6.92 10.66 6.90
N PHE A 259 -6.79 9.64 7.73
CA PHE A 259 -6.85 9.82 9.19
C PHE A 259 -6.20 8.65 9.93
N SER A 260 -5.95 8.87 11.22
CA SER A 260 -5.47 7.82 12.13
C SER A 260 -6.37 7.72 13.35
N VAL A 261 -6.64 6.51 13.79
CA VAL A 261 -7.44 6.18 14.97
C VAL A 261 -6.50 5.49 15.96
N GLY A 262 -6.65 5.74 17.26
CA GLY A 262 -5.89 4.98 18.27
C GLY A 262 -6.52 5.09 19.64
N ASP A 263 -7.83 4.87 19.65
CA ASP A 263 -8.61 4.55 20.84
C ASP A 263 -8.66 3.02 21.09
N GLY A 264 -7.90 2.24 20.31
CA GLY A 264 -7.85 0.78 20.39
C GLY A 264 -9.09 0.07 19.86
N ARG A 265 -10.01 0.77 19.18
CA ARG A 265 -11.30 0.20 18.75
C ARG A 265 -11.42 0.13 17.22
N ALA A 266 -11.89 -0.99 16.70
CA ALA A 266 -12.12 -1.21 15.27
C ALA A 266 -13.04 -0.13 14.66
N GLY A 267 -12.85 0.16 13.37
CA GLY A 267 -13.52 1.29 12.71
C GLY A 267 -13.01 2.65 13.22
N PHE A 268 -13.76 3.71 12.95
CA PHE A 268 -13.41 5.07 13.38
C PHE A 268 -14.58 5.78 14.07
N PRO A 269 -14.33 6.81 14.91
CA PRO A 269 -15.41 7.54 15.58
C PRO A 269 -16.31 8.27 14.58
N ARG A 270 -17.63 8.17 14.75
CA ARG A 270 -18.63 8.89 13.95
C ARG A 270 -18.38 10.40 13.93
N ALA A 271 -17.91 10.96 15.04
CA ALA A 271 -17.54 12.37 15.15
C ALA A 271 -16.53 12.86 14.08
N TYR A 272 -15.77 11.96 13.43
CA TYR A 272 -14.88 12.33 12.33
C TYR A 272 -15.66 12.74 11.07
N LEU A 273 -16.87 12.22 10.85
CA LEU A 273 -17.76 12.64 9.75
C LEU A 273 -18.31 14.06 9.99
N GLU A 274 -18.52 14.43 11.24
CA GLU A 274 -19.12 15.72 11.61
C GLU A 274 -18.07 16.84 11.67
N ARG A 275 -16.93 16.57 12.32
CA ARG A 275 -15.92 17.59 12.62
C ARG A 275 -14.69 17.53 11.71
N GLY A 276 -14.53 16.44 10.96
CA GLY A 276 -13.29 16.13 10.27
C GLY A 276 -12.14 15.74 11.20
N VAL A 277 -10.96 15.52 10.62
CA VAL A 277 -9.73 15.18 11.32
C VAL A 277 -8.64 16.17 10.93
N GLY A 278 -8.40 17.18 11.76
CA GLY A 278 -7.56 18.31 11.39
C GLY A 278 -8.16 19.05 10.19
N ALA A 279 -7.42 19.16 9.08
CA ALA A 279 -7.89 19.75 7.83
C ALA A 279 -8.63 18.76 6.93
N VAL A 280 -8.58 17.45 7.22
CA VAL A 280 -9.31 16.43 6.45
C VAL A 280 -10.80 16.50 6.77
N ARG A 281 -11.65 16.36 5.75
CA ARG A 281 -13.11 16.24 5.91
C ARG A 281 -13.58 14.92 5.34
N LEU A 282 -14.61 14.35 5.97
CA LEU A 282 -15.18 13.06 5.61
C LEU A 282 -16.69 13.21 5.47
N ARG A 283 -17.30 12.45 4.56
CA ARG A 283 -18.75 12.25 4.51
C ARG A 283 -19.06 10.85 4.02
N VAL A 284 -20.29 10.40 4.26
CA VAL A 284 -20.82 9.14 3.73
C VAL A 284 -22.03 9.48 2.89
N ASP A 285 -22.12 8.96 1.68
CA ASP A 285 -23.26 9.17 0.81
C ASP A 285 -24.40 8.17 1.07
N GLU A 286 -25.51 8.31 0.33
CA GLU A 286 -26.70 7.45 0.47
C GLU A 286 -26.42 5.98 0.12
N ALA A 287 -25.41 5.70 -0.70
CA ALA A 287 -24.97 4.35 -1.04
C ALA A 287 -24.01 3.76 0.01
N GLY A 288 -23.65 4.53 1.04
CA GLY A 288 -22.72 4.11 2.08
C GLY A 288 -21.25 4.22 1.68
N HIS A 289 -20.91 4.93 0.60
CA HIS A 289 -19.52 5.16 0.21
C HIS A 289 -18.90 6.22 1.13
N LEU A 290 -17.66 5.97 1.56
CA LEU A 290 -16.85 6.97 2.23
C LEU A 290 -16.26 7.95 1.20
N TRP A 291 -16.46 9.23 1.42
CA TRP A 291 -15.87 10.32 0.65
C TRP A 291 -14.90 11.11 1.52
N ILE A 292 -13.74 11.45 0.96
CA ILE A 292 -12.67 12.14 1.69
C ILE A 292 -12.21 13.39 0.96
N ARG A 293 -12.11 14.51 1.68
CA ARG A 293 -11.40 15.70 1.21
C ARG A 293 -10.08 15.83 1.99
N PRO A 294 -8.92 15.58 1.36
CA PRO A 294 -7.64 15.60 2.04
C PRO A 294 -7.24 17.03 2.41
N ALA A 295 -6.31 17.15 3.36
CA ALA A 295 -5.74 18.44 3.76
C ALA A 295 -4.94 19.09 2.61
N VAL A 296 -4.18 18.27 1.89
CA VAL A 296 -3.46 18.66 0.68
C VAL A 296 -3.73 17.57 -0.36
N ALA A 297 -4.40 17.93 -1.44
CA ALA A 297 -4.78 16.98 -2.48
C ALA A 297 -3.54 16.50 -3.28
N PRO A 298 -3.57 15.27 -3.83
CA PRO A 298 -2.68 14.92 -4.93
C PRO A 298 -2.90 15.86 -6.11
N VAL A 299 -1.87 16.00 -6.93
CA VAL A 299 -1.87 16.80 -8.16
C VAL A 299 -2.73 16.13 -9.24
N VAL A 300 -2.62 14.81 -9.34
CA VAL A 300 -3.45 13.98 -10.22
C VAL A 300 -3.94 12.82 -9.38
N THR A 301 -5.25 12.56 -9.42
CA THR A 301 -5.87 11.41 -8.76
C THR A 301 -6.67 10.59 -9.76
N THR A 302 -6.84 9.31 -9.44
CA THR A 302 -7.62 8.36 -10.24
C THR A 302 -9.00 8.13 -9.65
N ALA A 303 -9.29 8.73 -8.50
CA ALA A 303 -10.62 8.71 -7.88
C ALA A 303 -11.53 9.77 -8.50
N SER A 304 -12.84 9.51 -8.49
CA SER A 304 -13.83 10.53 -8.84
C SER A 304 -13.83 11.63 -7.78
N VAL A 305 -13.82 12.89 -8.22
CA VAL A 305 -13.80 14.06 -7.33
C VAL A 305 -15.04 14.91 -7.59
N ASP A 306 -15.74 15.33 -6.54
CA ASP A 306 -16.87 16.24 -6.65
C ASP A 306 -16.45 17.72 -6.65
N ASP A 307 -17.40 18.62 -6.88
CA ASP A 307 -17.18 20.08 -6.89
C ASP A 307 -16.69 20.63 -5.55
N GLY A 308 -16.92 19.89 -4.45
CA GLY A 308 -16.43 20.22 -3.12
C GLY A 308 -15.00 19.76 -2.84
N GLY A 309 -14.36 19.07 -3.79
CA GLY A 309 -13.03 18.49 -3.64
C GLY A 309 -13.02 17.21 -2.80
N TYR A 310 -14.16 16.54 -2.59
CA TYR A 310 -14.20 15.21 -1.99
C TYR A 310 -13.95 14.15 -3.05
N LEU A 311 -13.09 13.20 -2.72
CA LEU A 311 -12.78 12.03 -3.51
C LEU A 311 -13.64 10.85 -3.06
N ASP A 312 -14.30 10.18 -4.00
CA ASP A 312 -14.95 8.90 -3.75
C ASP A 312 -13.89 7.84 -3.52
N THR A 313 -13.84 7.30 -2.31
CA THR A 313 -12.88 6.26 -1.96
C THR A 313 -13.31 4.90 -2.51
N GLN A 314 -14.58 4.72 -2.87
CA GLN A 314 -15.21 3.43 -3.18
C GLN A 314 -15.21 2.45 -2.02
N ASP A 315 -14.92 2.89 -0.79
CA ASP A 315 -15.00 2.07 0.40
C ASP A 315 -16.41 2.17 1.01
N LEU A 316 -17.07 1.04 1.14
CA LEU A 316 -18.37 0.93 1.79
C LEU A 316 -18.18 0.95 3.30
N VAL A 317 -19.01 1.74 3.97
CA VAL A 317 -19.00 1.85 5.42
C VAL A 317 -20.40 1.70 6.01
N ARG A 318 -20.45 1.23 7.24
CA ARG A 318 -21.65 1.12 8.05
C ARG A 318 -21.50 1.91 9.33
N ILE A 319 -22.49 2.71 9.65
CA ILE A 319 -22.55 3.47 10.90
C ILE A 319 -23.30 2.65 11.93
N GLU A 320 -22.67 2.40 13.08
CA GLU A 320 -23.28 1.73 14.23
C GLU A 320 -22.98 2.53 15.50
N GLY A 321 -24.00 3.19 16.03
CA GLY A 321 -23.87 4.11 17.17
C GLY A 321 -22.83 5.21 16.89
N GLU A 322 -21.82 5.30 17.76
CA GLU A 322 -20.74 6.28 17.69
C GLU A 322 -19.54 5.84 16.82
N ARG A 323 -19.69 4.77 16.04
CA ARG A 323 -18.60 4.25 15.19
C ARG A 323 -19.04 4.01 13.76
N VAL A 324 -18.03 4.04 12.89
CA VAL A 324 -18.13 3.74 11.47
C VAL A 324 -17.19 2.59 11.15
N PHE A 325 -17.73 1.53 10.57
CA PHE A 325 -17.02 0.31 10.23
C PHE A 325 -16.90 0.16 8.72
N PHE A 326 -15.74 -0.29 8.26
CA PHE A 326 -15.53 -0.62 6.85
C PHE A 326 -16.15 -1.97 6.53
N LEU A 327 -16.88 -2.05 5.41
CA LEU A 327 -17.49 -3.27 4.90
C LEU A 327 -16.72 -3.89 3.72
N GLY A 328 -15.86 -3.11 3.07
CA GLY A 328 -15.14 -3.53 1.87
C GLY A 328 -15.25 -2.47 0.77
N ARG A 329 -15.02 -2.85 -0.49
CA ARG A 329 -15.09 -1.91 -1.63
C ARG A 329 -16.36 -2.12 -2.46
N ALA A 330 -17.00 -1.03 -2.87
CA ALA A 330 -18.20 -1.05 -3.71
C ALA A 330 -17.97 -1.72 -5.08
N GLY A 331 -16.77 -1.56 -5.64
CA GLY A 331 -16.38 -2.18 -6.90
C GLY A 331 -16.14 -3.70 -6.83
N GLY A 332 -16.31 -4.36 -5.68
CA GLY A 332 -16.04 -5.78 -5.50
C GLY A 332 -14.55 -6.15 -5.56
N ALA A 333 -13.66 -5.16 -5.51
CA ALA A 333 -12.22 -5.39 -5.40
C ALA A 333 -11.91 -6.11 -4.09
N ILE A 334 -11.11 -7.17 -4.18
CA ILE A 334 -10.74 -8.05 -3.07
C ILE A 334 -9.42 -7.53 -2.50
N ASN A 335 -9.32 -7.38 -1.18
CA ASN A 335 -8.06 -7.00 -0.54
C ASN A 335 -7.38 -8.23 0.07
N VAL A 336 -6.28 -8.66 -0.52
CA VAL A 336 -5.51 -9.83 -0.08
C VAL A 336 -4.18 -9.36 0.49
N GLY A 337 -4.08 -9.29 1.81
CA GLY A 337 -2.85 -8.90 2.50
C GLY A 337 -2.35 -7.49 2.15
N GLY A 338 -3.27 -6.55 1.88
CA GLY A 338 -2.97 -5.17 1.51
C GLY A 338 -2.83 -4.95 0.01
N ASN A 339 -2.88 -6.01 -0.80
CA ASN A 339 -2.87 -5.93 -2.25
C ASN A 339 -4.30 -5.93 -2.79
N LYS A 340 -4.60 -4.98 -3.68
CA LYS A 340 -5.88 -4.93 -4.38
C LYS A 340 -5.90 -5.97 -5.50
N VAL A 341 -6.94 -6.78 -5.52
CA VAL A 341 -7.23 -7.73 -6.58
C VAL A 341 -8.56 -7.33 -7.22
N HIS A 342 -8.54 -7.12 -8.53
CA HIS A 342 -9.74 -6.92 -9.32
C HIS A 342 -10.21 -8.29 -9.82
N PRO A 343 -11.40 -8.79 -9.40
CA PRO A 343 -11.89 -10.10 -9.82
C PRO A 343 -11.82 -10.32 -11.34
N GLU A 344 -12.13 -9.28 -12.11
CA GLU A 344 -12.19 -9.30 -13.57
C GLU A 344 -10.84 -9.66 -14.20
N THR A 345 -9.73 -9.30 -13.53
CA THR A 345 -8.37 -9.66 -13.94
C THR A 345 -8.11 -11.15 -13.81
N VAL A 346 -8.48 -11.70 -12.66
CA VAL A 346 -8.29 -13.12 -12.37
C VAL A 346 -9.21 -13.95 -13.26
N GLU A 347 -10.44 -13.50 -13.48
CA GLU A 347 -11.38 -14.09 -14.44
C GLU A 347 -10.82 -14.09 -15.86
N ALA A 348 -10.19 -13.00 -16.30
CA ALA A 348 -9.57 -12.93 -17.64
C ALA A 348 -8.43 -13.96 -17.80
N VAL A 349 -7.57 -14.11 -16.79
CA VAL A 349 -6.51 -15.14 -16.81
C VAL A 349 -7.10 -16.55 -16.79
N LEU A 350 -8.10 -16.81 -15.96
CA LEU A 350 -8.79 -18.11 -15.91
C LEU A 350 -9.47 -18.44 -17.25
N ARG A 351 -10.16 -17.48 -17.86
CA ARG A 351 -10.80 -17.63 -19.18
C ARG A 351 -9.81 -17.84 -20.33
N ALA A 352 -8.54 -17.46 -20.15
CA ALA A 352 -7.50 -17.72 -21.15
C ALA A 352 -6.97 -19.17 -21.12
N PHE A 353 -7.34 -19.97 -20.11
CA PHE A 353 -6.97 -21.38 -20.05
C PHE A 353 -7.84 -22.22 -20.99
N GLU A 354 -7.22 -23.12 -21.77
CA GLU A 354 -7.94 -23.97 -22.72
C GLU A 354 -8.99 -24.85 -22.02
N GLY A 355 -10.23 -24.79 -22.52
CA GLY A 355 -11.36 -25.53 -21.94
C GLY A 355 -12.17 -24.75 -20.91
N VAL A 356 -11.71 -23.61 -20.39
CA VAL A 356 -12.56 -22.75 -19.54
C VAL A 356 -13.57 -22.00 -20.39
N THR A 357 -14.86 -22.18 -20.11
CA THR A 357 -15.94 -21.45 -20.78
C THR A 357 -16.32 -20.19 -20.01
N GLU A 358 -16.41 -20.29 -18.69
CA GLU A 358 -16.74 -19.16 -17.82
C GLU A 358 -15.94 -19.22 -16.52
N ALA A 359 -15.63 -18.06 -15.97
CA ALA A 359 -15.01 -17.93 -14.66
C ALA A 359 -15.66 -16.77 -13.90
N ARG A 360 -15.91 -16.98 -12.61
CA ARG A 360 -16.42 -15.98 -11.67
C ARG A 360 -15.49 -15.91 -10.48
N VAL A 361 -15.05 -14.72 -10.12
CA VAL A 361 -14.14 -14.51 -9.01
C VAL A 361 -14.78 -13.65 -7.92
N GLY A 362 -14.51 -13.98 -6.67
CA GLY A 362 -14.97 -13.22 -5.50
C GLY A 362 -13.96 -13.27 -4.36
N GLY A 363 -14.22 -12.45 -3.34
CA GLY A 363 -13.40 -12.39 -2.14
C GLY A 363 -14.09 -13.11 -1.00
N ARG A 364 -13.39 -14.04 -0.35
CA ARG A 364 -13.87 -14.69 0.87
C ARG A 364 -13.10 -14.18 2.08
N GLN A 365 -13.81 -13.93 3.20
CA GLN A 365 -13.15 -13.51 4.44
C GLN A 365 -12.13 -14.55 4.89
N ASN A 366 -10.95 -14.08 5.29
CA ASN A 366 -9.87 -14.92 5.77
C ASN A 366 -9.27 -14.29 7.03
N PRO A 367 -9.23 -15.01 8.17
CA PRO A 367 -8.71 -14.47 9.42
C PRO A 367 -7.25 -14.02 9.35
N PHE A 368 -6.47 -14.51 8.38
CA PHE A 368 -5.06 -14.19 8.23
C PHE A 368 -4.82 -13.05 7.23
N THR A 369 -5.36 -13.15 6.01
CA THR A 369 -5.10 -12.19 4.92
C THR A 369 -6.14 -11.08 4.77
N GLY A 370 -7.15 -11.04 5.65
CA GLY A 370 -8.34 -10.21 5.48
C GLY A 370 -9.33 -10.86 4.50
N GLN A 371 -8.96 -10.95 3.23
CA GLN A 371 -9.67 -11.75 2.24
C GLN A 371 -8.73 -12.66 1.46
N VAL A 372 -9.28 -13.70 0.85
CA VAL A 372 -8.63 -14.51 -0.19
C VAL A 372 -9.47 -14.51 -1.45
N VAL A 373 -8.82 -14.64 -2.60
CA VAL A 373 -9.50 -14.83 -3.88
C VAL A 373 -10.09 -16.24 -3.92
N VAL A 374 -11.35 -16.36 -4.32
CA VAL A 374 -12.02 -17.63 -4.63
C VAL A 374 -12.59 -17.56 -6.05
N ALA A 375 -12.58 -18.68 -6.75
CA ALA A 375 -13.06 -18.76 -8.12
C ALA A 375 -14.03 -19.93 -8.33
N GLU A 376 -15.10 -19.70 -9.07
CA GLU A 376 -15.90 -20.74 -9.74
C GLU A 376 -15.47 -20.77 -11.20
N VAL A 377 -15.22 -21.97 -11.74
CA VAL A 377 -14.78 -22.16 -13.12
C VAL A 377 -15.68 -23.20 -13.79
N ALA A 378 -16.27 -22.82 -14.92
CA ALA A 378 -17.00 -23.73 -15.80
C ALA A 378 -16.11 -24.16 -16.96
N ILE A 379 -16.19 -25.44 -17.33
CA ILE A 379 -15.36 -26.07 -18.35
C ILE A 379 -16.25 -26.54 -19.51
N GLY A 380 -15.87 -26.20 -20.74
CA GLY A 380 -16.57 -26.63 -21.96
C GLY A 380 -16.03 -27.94 -22.49
N GLY A 381 -16.92 -28.84 -22.92
CA GLY A 381 -16.53 -30.05 -23.66
C GLY A 381 -16.27 -31.28 -22.80
N CYS A 382 -17.26 -31.72 -22.02
CA CYS A 382 -17.68 -33.11 -21.91
C CYS A 382 -18.94 -33.14 -21.03
N GLY A 383 -19.98 -33.83 -21.49
CA GLY A 383 -21.24 -33.93 -20.76
C GLY A 383 -20.98 -34.41 -19.33
N ARG A 384 -21.12 -33.49 -18.38
CA ARG A 384 -21.00 -33.75 -16.94
C ARG A 384 -22.23 -34.55 -16.51
N LYS A 385 -22.27 -35.84 -16.86
CA LYS A 385 -23.13 -36.83 -16.21
C LYS A 385 -22.51 -37.11 -14.84
N ASP A 386 -23.02 -36.45 -13.79
CA ASP A 386 -23.11 -36.83 -12.36
C ASP A 386 -22.09 -37.79 -11.70
N SER A 387 -20.92 -38.01 -12.29
CA SER A 387 -19.88 -38.90 -11.77
C SER A 387 -18.59 -38.10 -11.70
N ARG A 388 -18.23 -37.72 -10.47
CA ARG A 388 -16.90 -37.22 -10.14
C ARG A 388 -15.90 -38.35 -10.44
N GLU A 389 -15.23 -38.29 -11.58
CA GLU A 389 -14.00 -39.05 -11.77
C GLU A 389 -12.90 -38.31 -11.02
N ASP A 390 -12.77 -38.57 -9.72
CA ASP A 390 -11.95 -37.79 -8.76
C ASP A 390 -10.50 -37.50 -9.25
N GLY A 391 -9.92 -38.34 -10.12
CA GLY A 391 -8.58 -38.12 -10.67
C GLY A 391 -8.46 -37.11 -11.84
N ARG A 392 -9.55 -36.84 -12.58
CA ARG A 392 -9.53 -35.94 -13.75
C ARG A 392 -9.70 -34.48 -13.34
N ASP A 393 -10.57 -34.24 -12.36
CA ASP A 393 -10.81 -32.92 -11.78
C ASP A 393 -9.56 -32.42 -11.03
N ASP A 394 -8.86 -33.29 -10.31
CA ASP A 394 -7.61 -32.95 -9.61
C ASP A 394 -6.48 -32.53 -10.57
N ALA A 395 -6.33 -33.25 -11.69
CA ALA A 395 -5.34 -32.90 -12.72
C ALA A 395 -5.65 -31.55 -13.37
N LEU A 396 -6.94 -31.29 -13.64
CA LEU A 396 -7.40 -30.02 -14.22
C LEU A 396 -7.25 -28.86 -13.24
N LEU A 397 -7.63 -29.03 -11.98
CA LEU A 397 -7.42 -28.04 -10.92
C LEU A 397 -5.95 -27.68 -10.78
N ARG A 398 -5.06 -28.69 -10.81
CA ARG A 398 -3.62 -28.46 -10.76
C ARG A 398 -3.13 -27.64 -11.95
N ALA A 399 -3.57 -27.97 -13.17
CA ALA A 399 -3.21 -27.22 -14.37
C ALA A 399 -3.72 -25.76 -14.33
N LEU A 400 -4.95 -25.53 -13.84
CA LEU A 400 -5.50 -24.18 -13.63
C LEU A 400 -4.68 -23.38 -12.62
N TYR A 401 -4.28 -23.99 -11.50
CA TYR A 401 -3.42 -23.34 -10.51
C TYR A 401 -2.06 -22.97 -11.09
N ASP A 402 -1.45 -23.86 -11.87
CA ASP A 402 -0.14 -23.62 -12.49
C ASP A 402 -0.23 -22.51 -13.55
N HIS A 403 -1.30 -22.48 -14.34
CA HIS A 403 -1.61 -21.38 -15.26
C HIS A 403 -1.78 -20.05 -14.53
N CYS A 404 -2.54 -20.01 -13.43
CA CYS A 404 -2.68 -18.80 -12.63
C CYS A 404 -1.33 -18.34 -12.05
N ARG A 405 -0.51 -19.25 -11.51
CA ARG A 405 0.82 -18.91 -10.95
C ARG A 405 1.79 -18.38 -11.99
N ALA A 406 1.67 -18.79 -13.26
CA ALA A 406 2.51 -18.31 -14.34
C ALA A 406 2.16 -16.88 -14.79
N HIS A 407 0.92 -16.44 -14.61
CA HIS A 407 0.41 -15.18 -15.19
C HIS A 407 -0.07 -14.16 -14.16
N LEU A 408 -0.25 -14.56 -12.90
CA LEU A 408 -0.73 -13.71 -11.81
C LEU A 408 0.31 -13.63 -10.70
N PRO A 409 0.46 -12.46 -10.05
CA PRO A 409 1.25 -12.39 -8.84
C PRO A 409 0.63 -13.25 -7.74
N PRO A 410 1.42 -13.74 -6.76
CA PRO A 410 0.97 -14.72 -5.77
C PRO A 410 -0.32 -14.35 -5.01
N TRP A 411 -0.56 -13.06 -4.74
CA TRP A 411 -1.74 -12.58 -4.02
C TRP A 411 -3.03 -12.54 -4.86
N GLN A 412 -2.94 -12.67 -6.20
CA GLN A 412 -4.09 -12.73 -7.11
C GLN A 412 -4.49 -14.17 -7.44
N VAL A 413 -3.62 -15.16 -7.18
CA VAL A 413 -3.93 -16.57 -7.40
C VAL A 413 -5.08 -17.00 -6.47
N PRO A 414 -6.18 -17.60 -6.97
CA PRO A 414 -7.26 -18.08 -6.13
C PRO A 414 -6.73 -19.01 -5.01
N ALA A 415 -7.21 -18.85 -3.79
CA ALA A 415 -6.93 -19.80 -2.71
C ALA A 415 -7.77 -21.07 -2.85
N ARG A 416 -8.90 -20.98 -3.56
CA ARG A 416 -9.78 -22.10 -3.90
C ARG A 416 -10.38 -21.89 -5.29
N ILE A 417 -10.33 -22.92 -6.12
CA ILE A 417 -11.02 -23.01 -7.39
C ILE A 417 -12.07 -24.11 -7.26
N GLU A 418 -13.31 -23.81 -7.61
CA GLU A 418 -14.41 -24.76 -7.62
C GLU A 418 -14.90 -24.98 -9.05
N LEU A 419 -14.88 -26.24 -9.50
CA LEU A 419 -15.34 -26.60 -10.84
C LEU A 419 -16.86 -26.77 -10.85
N VAL A 420 -17.56 -25.88 -11.55
CA VAL A 420 -19.02 -25.89 -11.67
C VAL A 420 -19.46 -26.30 -13.07
N ALA A 421 -20.69 -26.83 -13.19
CA ALA A 421 -21.23 -27.23 -14.49
C ALA A 421 -21.57 -26.03 -15.38
N ALA A 422 -22.06 -24.95 -14.76
CA ALA A 422 -22.35 -23.66 -15.38
C ALA A 422 -22.36 -22.58 -14.28
N ILE A 423 -22.07 -21.33 -14.64
CA ILE A 423 -22.14 -20.21 -13.70
C ILE A 423 -23.46 -19.47 -13.94
N GLU A 424 -24.41 -19.57 -13.01
CA GLU A 424 -25.72 -18.92 -13.19
C GLU A 424 -25.60 -17.39 -13.19
N PRO A 425 -26.07 -16.67 -14.23
CA PRO A 425 -26.07 -15.22 -14.24
C PRO A 425 -27.04 -14.66 -13.19
N ALA A 426 -26.73 -13.52 -12.57
CA ALA A 426 -27.67 -12.92 -11.62
C ALA A 426 -28.89 -12.36 -12.35
N ALA A 427 -30.05 -12.39 -11.69
CA ALA A 427 -31.28 -11.73 -12.13
C ALA A 427 -31.00 -10.23 -12.37
N GLY A 428 -30.85 -9.84 -13.63
CA GLY A 428 -30.47 -8.48 -14.05
C GLY A 428 -29.31 -8.38 -15.04
N GLY A 429 -28.71 -9.50 -15.48
CA GLY A 429 -27.68 -9.50 -16.55
C GLY A 429 -26.29 -9.02 -16.10
N LYS A 430 -26.11 -8.67 -14.82
CA LYS A 430 -24.79 -8.49 -14.18
C LYS A 430 -24.43 -9.78 -13.43
N LEU A 431 -23.21 -10.28 -13.60
CA LEU A 431 -22.71 -11.41 -12.80
C LEU A 431 -22.69 -11.00 -11.31
N ARG A 432 -23.46 -11.69 -10.46
CA ARG A 432 -23.35 -11.55 -9.00
C ARG A 432 -22.01 -12.17 -8.63
N ARG A 433 -21.15 -11.42 -7.95
CA ARG A 433 -19.86 -11.93 -7.49
C ARG A 433 -20.10 -13.01 -6.43
N LEU A 434 -19.13 -13.91 -6.27
CA LEU A 434 -19.15 -14.91 -5.21
C LEU A 434 -19.12 -14.19 -3.86
N GLU A 435 -20.25 -14.24 -3.16
CA GLU A 435 -20.38 -13.85 -1.74
C GLU A 435 -20.43 -15.14 -0.91
N ASP A 436 -20.00 -15.03 0.36
CA ASP A 436 -19.90 -16.16 1.30
C ASP A 436 -21.14 -17.08 1.23
N ARG A 437 -20.95 -18.28 0.67
CA ARG A 437 -21.81 -19.42 0.96
C ARG A 437 -21.25 -20.01 2.26
N THR A 438 -22.09 -19.95 3.29
CA THR A 438 -21.80 -20.20 4.70
C THR A 438 -21.12 -21.54 4.95
#